data_AF-A0AAW2TMB6-F1
#
_entry.id   AF-A0AAW2TMB6-F1
#
_cell.length_a   1.000
_cell.length_b   1.000
_cell.length_c   1.000
_cell.angle_alpha   90.00
_cell.angle_beta   90.00
_cell.angle_gamma   90.00
#
_symmetry.space_group_name_H-M   'P 1'
#
loop_
_entity.id
_entity.type
_entity.pdbx_description
1 polymer ?
#
loop_
_entity_poly.entity_id
_entity_poly.type
_entity_poly.pdbx_seq_one_letter_code
_entity_poly.pdbx_strand_id
1 'polypeptide(L)'
;MCLSSEYMFLTMVIPDPSNPKRLIDIYLDPLIEVLQNLWHVGVQTRDNAKDETFTMCVTLMWTVNDLPAYGMAFGWSTAGVMGCPVCMEDTCTFYLQNGMKACYFDWTLPFLPRSSLSIEQESIH
;
A
#
# COMPACT_ATOMS: atom_id res chain seq x y z
N MET A 1 3.97 -3.44 15.41
CA MET A 1 3.31 -2.18 15.01
C MET A 1 1.99 -2.11 15.77
N CYS A 2 1.79 -1.10 16.61
CA CYS A 2 0.67 -1.02 17.53
C CYS A 2 -0.18 0.22 17.19
N LEU A 3 -1.02 0.10 16.18
CA LEU A 3 -2.18 0.99 16.04
C LEU A 3 -3.26 0.41 16.95
N SER A 4 -3.62 1.12 18.03
CA SER A 4 -4.81 0.72 18.78
C SER A 4 -6.04 0.87 17.88
N SER A 5 -7.01 -0.02 18.05
CA SER A 5 -8.23 -0.02 17.24
C SER A 5 -8.94 1.33 17.22
N GLU A 6 -8.79 2.10 18.29
CA GLU A 6 -9.46 3.37 18.52
C GLU A 6 -8.89 4.52 17.65
N TYR A 7 -7.69 4.36 17.09
CA TYR A 7 -7.06 5.35 16.21
C TYR A 7 -6.90 4.87 14.76
N MET A 8 -7.51 3.72 14.40
CA MET A 8 -7.62 3.29 13.01
C MET A 8 -8.78 4.02 12.33
N PHE A 9 -8.51 5.22 11.82
CA PHE A 9 -9.42 5.87 10.89
C PHE A 9 -9.26 5.24 9.51
N LEU A 10 -10.18 4.34 9.15
CA LEU A 10 -10.23 3.76 7.81
C LEU A 10 -10.98 4.74 6.89
N THR A 11 -10.28 5.65 6.24
CA THR A 11 -10.86 6.48 5.19
C THR A 11 -11.02 5.65 3.91
N MET A 12 -12.20 5.07 3.73
CA MET A 12 -12.57 4.41 2.47
C MET A 12 -12.89 5.48 1.42
N VAL A 13 -11.94 5.71 0.50
CA VAL A 13 -12.23 6.48 -0.72
C VAL A 13 -13.03 5.56 -1.64
N ILE A 14 -14.36 5.73 -1.66
CA ILE A 14 -15.24 4.97 -2.57
C ILE A 14 -14.98 5.47 -3.99
N PRO A 15 -14.49 4.62 -4.90
CA PRO A 15 -14.36 4.99 -6.30
C PRO A 15 -15.74 5.20 -6.90
N ASP A 16 -16.04 6.43 -7.35
CA ASP A 16 -17.11 6.64 -8.32
C ASP A 16 -16.82 5.84 -9.62
N PRO A 17 -17.80 5.38 -10.41
CA PRO A 17 -17.58 4.83 -11.74
C PRO A 17 -16.73 5.70 -12.68
N SER A 18 -16.68 7.02 -12.47
CA SER A 18 -15.78 7.92 -13.19
C SER A 18 -14.42 8.11 -12.52
N ASN A 19 -14.12 7.37 -11.43
CA ASN A 19 -12.95 7.59 -10.59
C ASN A 19 -11.67 7.42 -11.42
N PRO A 20 -10.96 8.51 -11.71
CA PRO A 20 -9.63 8.39 -12.22
C PRO A 20 -8.82 7.97 -11.01
N LYS A 21 -8.46 6.69 -10.94
CA LYS A 21 -7.51 6.11 -9.96
C LYS A 21 -6.25 6.96 -9.73
N ARG A 22 -5.99 7.89 -10.66
CA ARG A 22 -4.94 8.90 -10.70
C ARG A 22 -5.14 10.14 -9.81
N LEU A 23 -6.32 10.48 -9.30
CA LEU A 23 -6.53 11.77 -8.61
C LEU A 23 -6.22 11.75 -7.10
N ILE A 24 -5.74 10.63 -6.54
CA ILE A 24 -5.44 10.57 -5.11
C ILE A 24 -4.36 11.59 -4.72
N ASP A 25 -3.45 11.91 -5.65
CA ASP A 25 -2.44 12.95 -5.52
C ASP A 25 -3.06 14.34 -5.25
N ILE A 26 -4.15 14.70 -5.95
CA ILE A 26 -4.90 15.96 -5.74
C ILE A 26 -5.46 16.03 -4.32
N TYR A 27 -5.98 14.92 -3.79
CA TYR A 27 -6.51 14.88 -2.42
C TYR A 27 -5.41 14.91 -1.36
N LEU A 28 -4.21 14.43 -1.68
CA LEU A 28 -3.07 14.44 -0.77
C LEU A 28 -2.31 15.76 -0.79
N ASP A 29 -2.46 16.58 -1.83
CA ASP A 29 -1.77 17.88 -1.96
C ASP A 29 -1.97 18.80 -0.73
N PRO A 30 -3.19 19.02 -0.21
CA PRO A 30 -3.38 19.82 1.01
C PRO A 30 -2.73 19.19 2.25
N LEU A 31 -2.70 17.85 2.33
CA LEU A 31 -2.04 17.16 3.43
C LEU A 31 -0.52 17.36 3.38
N ILE A 32 0.07 17.29 2.18
CA ILE A 32 1.50 17.54 1.95
C ILE A 32 1.84 18.97 2.36
N GLU A 33 1.04 19.96 1.96
CA GLU A 33 1.24 21.37 2.34
C GLU A 33 1.20 21.56 3.87
N VAL A 34 0.22 20.95 4.55
CA VAL A 34 0.13 20.99 6.01
C VAL A 34 1.33 20.34 6.68
N LEU A 35 1.76 19.17 6.21
CA LEU A 35 2.94 18.47 6.76
C LEU A 35 4.22 19.29 6.53
N GLN A 36 4.38 19.92 5.36
CA GLN A 36 5.49 20.82 5.10
C GLN A 36 5.46 22.03 6.03
N ASN A 37 4.29 22.63 6.26
CA ASN A 37 4.17 23.76 7.18
C ASN A 37 4.52 23.34 8.62
N LEU A 38 3.99 22.21 9.09
CA LEU A 38 4.29 21.66 10.41
C LEU A 38 5.76 21.28 10.58
N TRP A 39 6.48 20.94 9.51
CA TRP A 39 7.91 20.66 9.59
C TRP A 39 8.75 21.94 9.64
N HIS A 40 8.47 22.91 8.77
CA HIS A 40 9.31 24.11 8.62
C HIS A 40 8.97 25.23 9.62
N VAL A 41 7.68 25.43 9.91
CA VAL A 41 7.17 26.46 10.81
C VAL A 41 6.88 25.86 12.20
N GLY A 42 6.29 24.66 12.23
CA GLY A 42 5.81 24.04 13.45
C GLY A 42 4.53 24.69 13.98
N VAL A 43 4.03 24.16 15.09
CA VAL A 43 2.84 24.67 15.79
C VAL A 43 3.15 24.88 17.27
N GLN A 44 2.63 25.97 17.84
CA GLN A 44 2.78 26.20 19.28
C GLN A 44 1.86 25.25 20.05
N THR A 45 2.46 24.38 20.85
CA THR A 45 1.76 23.35 21.63
C THR A 45 2.14 23.51 23.10
N ARG A 46 1.15 23.41 24.00
CA ARG A 46 1.39 23.41 25.44
C ARG A 46 1.67 21.99 25.92
N ASP A 47 2.82 21.79 26.57
CA ASP A 47 3.12 20.57 27.31
C ASP A 47 2.39 20.62 28.66
N ASN A 48 1.36 19.78 28.84
CA ASN A 48 0.58 19.74 30.09
C ASN A 48 1.40 19.21 31.29
N ALA A 49 2.46 18.43 31.06
CA ALA A 49 3.28 17.89 32.14
C ALA A 49 4.24 18.94 32.71
N LYS A 50 4.71 19.86 31.87
CA LYS A 50 5.68 20.91 32.24
C LYS A 50 5.06 22.30 32.35
N ASP A 51 3.81 22.46 31.92
CA ASP A 51 3.07 23.71 31.84
C ASP A 51 3.74 24.80 30.96
N GLU A 52 4.55 24.35 29.98
CA GLU A 52 5.33 25.22 29.08
C GLU A 52 4.78 25.15 27.66
N THR A 53 5.03 26.21 26.88
CA THR A 53 4.69 26.24 25.45
C THR A 53 5.96 26.03 24.63
N PHE A 54 5.91 25.12 23.68
CA PHE A 54 7.02 24.83 22.78
C PHE A 54 6.52 24.72 21.34
N THR A 55 7.43 24.91 20.39
CA THR A 55 7.15 24.70 18.97
C THR A 55 7.29 23.22 18.64
N MET A 56 6.17 22.59 18.32
CA MET A 56 6.11 21.19 17.90
C MET A 56 6.25 21.11 16.38
N CYS A 57 7.26 20.38 15.91
CA CYS A 57 7.36 19.99 14.50
C CYS A 57 6.83 18.57 14.32
N VAL A 58 6.15 18.32 13.20
CA VAL A 58 5.59 17.01 12.86
C VAL A 58 6.19 16.50 11.55
N THR A 59 6.49 15.21 11.49
CA THR A 59 6.93 14.53 10.26
C THR A 59 6.18 13.21 10.08
N LEU A 60 5.90 12.84 8.84
CA LEU A 60 5.24 11.59 8.47
C LEU A 60 6.32 10.52 8.21
N MET A 61 6.34 9.45 8.99
CA MET A 61 7.31 8.35 8.80
C MET A 61 6.82 7.31 7.79
N TRP A 62 5.61 6.75 8.01
CA TRP A 62 5.03 5.73 7.13
C TRP A 62 3.50 5.77 7.20
N THR A 63 2.85 5.34 6.11
CA THR A 63 1.40 5.13 6.05
C THR A 63 1.11 3.63 6.01
N VAL A 64 0.05 3.20 6.68
CA VAL A 64 -0.44 1.82 6.58
C VAL A 64 -1.57 1.82 5.57
N ASN A 65 -1.39 1.08 4.47
CA ASN A 65 -2.31 1.04 3.35
C ASN A 65 -2.70 -0.41 3.09
N ASP A 66 -3.96 -0.63 2.70
CA ASP A 66 -4.34 -1.91 2.12
C ASP A 66 -3.75 -2.05 0.69
N LEU A 67 -3.82 -3.26 0.13
CA LEU A 67 -3.21 -3.52 -1.17
C LEU A 67 -3.79 -2.61 -2.29
N PRO A 68 -5.12 -2.37 -2.39
CA PRO A 68 -5.67 -1.42 -3.34
C PRO A 68 -5.17 0.03 -3.15
N ALA A 69 -5.15 0.54 -1.91
CA ALA A 69 -4.65 1.89 -1.62
C ALA A 69 -3.16 2.02 -1.95
N TYR A 70 -2.38 0.96 -1.78
CA TYR A 70 -0.97 0.95 -2.16
C TYR A 70 -0.79 1.22 -3.67
N GLY A 71 -1.64 0.62 -4.50
CA GLY A 71 -1.64 0.88 -5.94
C GLY A 71 -2.06 2.30 -6.31
N MET A 72 -3.03 2.87 -5.60
CA MET A 72 -3.48 4.24 -5.85
C MET A 72 -2.44 5.26 -5.39
N ALA A 73 -1.97 5.18 -4.14
CA ALA A 73 -1.13 6.18 -3.52
C ALA A 73 0.33 6.14 -3.98
N PHE A 74 0.86 4.95 -4.33
CA PHE A 74 2.27 4.78 -4.70
C PHE A 74 2.48 4.33 -6.14
N GLY A 75 1.39 4.23 -6.94
CA GLY A 75 1.47 3.75 -8.32
C GLY A 75 1.88 2.28 -8.44
N TRP A 76 1.76 1.50 -7.35
CA TRP A 76 2.11 0.08 -7.37
C TRP A 76 1.15 -0.72 -8.25
N SER A 77 1.68 -1.69 -9.00
CA SER A 77 0.83 -2.62 -9.73
C SER A 77 0.19 -3.60 -8.75
N THR A 78 -1.12 -3.52 -8.55
CA THR A 78 -1.86 -4.46 -7.68
C THR A 78 -2.31 -5.72 -8.43
N ALA A 79 -1.95 -5.84 -9.71
CA ALA A 79 -2.24 -6.97 -10.56
C ALA A 79 -1.02 -7.36 -11.40
N GLY A 80 -1.03 -8.56 -11.98
CA GLY A 80 0.07 -9.08 -12.78
C GLY A 80 1.23 -9.61 -11.94
N VAL A 81 2.34 -9.95 -12.59
CA VAL A 81 3.51 -10.58 -11.96
C VAL A 81 4.00 -9.82 -10.73
N MET A 82 4.00 -8.48 -10.78
CA MET A 82 4.45 -7.60 -9.69
C MET A 82 3.34 -7.23 -8.68
N GLY A 83 2.23 -7.97 -8.65
CA GLY A 83 1.08 -7.70 -7.78
C GLY A 83 1.42 -7.66 -6.28
N CYS A 84 2.39 -8.47 -5.85
CA CYS A 84 2.79 -8.57 -4.45
C CYS A 84 3.93 -7.59 -4.15
N PRO A 85 3.77 -6.61 -3.24
CA PRO A 85 4.83 -5.67 -2.88
C PRO A 85 5.98 -6.31 -2.10
N VAL A 86 5.76 -7.49 -1.51
CA VAL A 86 6.78 -8.23 -0.75
C VAL A 86 7.61 -9.12 -1.67
N CYS A 87 6.95 -9.90 -2.53
CA CYS A 87 7.61 -10.85 -3.40
C CYS A 87 8.09 -10.22 -4.71
N MET A 88 7.47 -9.12 -5.16
CA MET A 88 7.78 -8.46 -6.42
C MET A 88 7.79 -9.44 -7.60
N GLU A 89 8.95 -9.70 -8.19
CA GLU A 89 9.14 -10.65 -9.30
C GLU A 89 9.26 -12.11 -8.85
N ASP A 90 9.58 -12.36 -7.57
CA ASP A 90 9.72 -13.71 -6.99
C ASP A 90 8.35 -14.36 -6.67
N THR A 91 7.32 -14.01 -7.43
CA THR A 91 6.00 -14.63 -7.31
C THR A 91 5.89 -15.85 -8.21
N CYS A 92 5.25 -16.91 -7.72
CA CYS A 92 4.83 -18.06 -8.55
C CYS A 92 3.61 -17.66 -9.40
N THR A 93 3.78 -16.70 -10.30
CA THR A 93 2.73 -16.23 -11.21
C THR A 93 2.80 -16.92 -12.55
N PHE A 94 1.64 -17.15 -13.14
CA PHE A 94 1.50 -17.74 -14.47
C PHE A 94 0.30 -17.12 -15.18
N TYR A 95 0.30 -17.16 -16.52
CA TYR A 95 -0.81 -16.66 -17.33
C TYR A 95 -1.67 -17.82 -17.81
N LEU A 96 -2.99 -17.70 -17.67
CA LEU A 96 -3.91 -18.64 -18.32
C LEU A 96 -3.84 -18.47 -19.84
N GLN A 97 -3.57 -19.55 -20.57
CA GLN A 97 -3.35 -19.49 -22.03
C GLN A 97 -4.50 -18.83 -22.81
N ASN A 98 -5.75 -19.11 -22.41
CA ASN A 98 -6.91 -18.61 -23.15
C ASN A 98 -7.40 -17.24 -22.66
N GLY A 99 -7.05 -16.86 -21.43
CA GLY A 99 -7.55 -15.63 -20.79
C GLY A 99 -6.51 -14.52 -20.66
N MET A 100 -5.22 -14.85 -20.81
CA MET A 100 -4.06 -13.98 -20.53
C MET A 100 -4.16 -13.25 -19.19
N LYS A 101 -4.88 -13.84 -18.23
CA LYS A 101 -4.99 -13.32 -16.86
C LYS A 101 -3.85 -13.91 -16.05
N ALA A 102 -3.15 -13.04 -15.33
CA ALA A 102 -2.18 -13.46 -14.32
C ALA A 102 -2.93 -14.13 -13.17
N CYS A 103 -2.53 -15.37 -12.88
CA CYS A 103 -2.99 -16.14 -11.74
C CYS A 103 -1.85 -16.32 -10.76
N TYR A 104 -2.21 -16.32 -9.47
CA TYR A 104 -1.30 -16.59 -8.37
C TYR A 104 -1.72 -17.92 -7.77
N PHE A 105 -0.77 -18.82 -7.54
CA PHE A 105 -1.04 -19.98 -6.68
C PHE A 105 -1.05 -19.52 -5.23
N ASP A 106 -2.05 -19.99 -4.48
CA ASP A 106 -2.34 -19.57 -3.12
C ASP A 106 -1.13 -19.78 -2.18
N TRP A 107 -0.74 -18.73 -1.47
CA TRP A 107 0.36 -18.69 -0.51
C TRP A 107 0.00 -19.35 0.84
N THR A 108 -1.26 -19.77 1.05
CA THR A 108 -1.66 -20.47 2.28
C THR A 108 -1.03 -21.86 2.45
N LEU A 109 -0.30 -22.38 1.46
CA LEU A 109 0.55 -23.58 1.60
C LEU A 109 2.04 -23.30 1.30
N PRO A 110 2.81 -22.76 2.25
CA PRO A 110 4.26 -22.58 2.11
C PRO A 110 5.07 -23.90 2.15
N PHE A 111 4.43 -25.06 2.34
CA PHE A 111 5.11 -26.32 2.72
C PHE A 111 5.02 -27.46 1.71
N LEU A 112 4.56 -27.21 0.48
CA LEU A 112 4.65 -28.23 -0.55
C LEU A 112 5.96 -28.07 -1.36
N PRO A 113 6.83 -29.10 -1.40
CA PRO A 113 8.06 -29.04 -2.18
C PRO A 113 7.74 -28.83 -3.66
N ARG A 114 8.58 -28.06 -4.37
CA ARG A 114 8.46 -27.80 -5.82
C ARG A 114 8.22 -29.06 -6.66
N SER A 115 8.67 -30.23 -6.19
CA SER A 115 8.47 -31.53 -6.82
C SER A 115 7.01 -32.02 -6.87
N SER A 116 6.09 -31.38 -6.15
CA SER A 116 4.66 -31.74 -6.14
C SER A 116 3.79 -30.89 -7.08
N LEU A 117 4.38 -29.87 -7.73
CA LEU A 117 3.72 -29.03 -8.73
C LEU A 117 4.26 -29.37 -10.12
N SER A 118 4.07 -30.61 -10.55
CA SER A 118 4.17 -30.99 -11.96
C SER A 118 2.87 -30.60 -12.67
N ILE A 119 2.67 -29.31 -12.89
CA ILE A 119 1.96 -28.88 -14.10
C ILE A 119 3.04 -28.88 -15.17
N GLU A 120 2.98 -29.87 -16.06
CA GLU A 120 3.90 -30.07 -17.17
C GLU A 120 4.22 -28.74 -17.85
N GLN A 121 5.43 -28.23 -17.62
CA GLN A 121 6.05 -27.15 -18.40
C GLN A 121 6.79 -27.71 -19.62
N GLU A 122 6.45 -28.89 -20.11
CA GLU A 122 7.08 -29.43 -21.30
C GLU A 122 6.32 -29.04 -22.58
N SER A 123 7.04 -28.28 -23.40
CA SER A 123 6.93 -28.21 -24.87
C SER A 123 6.06 -27.10 -25.46
N ILE A 124 6.59 -25.88 -25.59
CA ILE A 124 6.33 -25.06 -26.79
C ILE A 124 7.63 -24.35 -27.21
N HIS A 125 8.32 -24.94 -28.20
CA HIS A 125 9.03 -24.19 -29.23
C HIS A 125 8.01 -23.56 -30.17
#